data_AF-A0A4R9C0H4-F1
#
_entry.id   AF-A0A4R9C0H4-F1
#
_cell.length_a   1.000
_cell.length_b   1.000
_cell.length_c   1.000
_cell.angle_alpha   90.00
_cell.angle_beta   90.00
_cell.angle_gamma   90.00
#
_symmetry.space_group_name_H-M   'P 1'
#
loop_
_entity.id
_entity.type
_entity.pdbx_description
1 polymer ?
#
loop_
_entity_poly.entity_id
_entity_poly.type
_entity_poly.pdbx_seq_one_letter_code
_entity_poly.pdbx_strand_id
1 'polypeptide(L)'
;MSNVVLNGKDFLDKEKFHDIMKNSFKLPGYYARNLDSLWDLLSEKNSLSILIMNADMIQVNLGEYGKSVMKLFDDLNQLEGFKVDYIFSGCFKDDLNFSKKDVIKSKGNYTIKNLEKLKPNIDDSVFIAEGARIIGNVEVGKDSSIWYNATLRADYGKIKIGKNSNIQDNAVIHLSHDSDTIIGDNVTVGHSAIIHGAKIENDVLVGMGAIVLDNCVIGENSIIGAGALVTKNKEFPPKSLIIGSPAKFVRELSDDEIYSIRQNALEYIQNAKKYKNNL
;
A
#
# COMPACT_ATOMS: atom_id res chain seq x y z
N MET A 1 8.93 -5.38 -45.91
CA MET A 1 9.00 -6.56 -45.03
C MET A 1 9.31 -6.05 -43.65
N SER A 2 8.46 -6.36 -42.70
CA SER A 2 8.63 -5.92 -41.32
C SER A 2 9.83 -6.67 -40.72
N ASN A 3 10.94 -5.98 -40.49
CA ASN A 3 12.15 -6.57 -39.92
C ASN A 3 12.09 -6.43 -38.40
N VAL A 4 12.16 -7.55 -37.68
CA VAL A 4 12.29 -7.54 -36.22
C VAL A 4 13.73 -7.90 -35.89
N VAL A 5 14.47 -7.00 -35.26
CA VAL A 5 15.84 -7.29 -34.81
C VAL A 5 15.82 -7.49 -33.31
N LEU A 6 16.28 -8.64 -32.81
CA LEU A 6 16.42 -8.88 -31.36
C LEU A 6 17.77 -9.52 -31.10
N ASN A 7 18.53 -9.00 -30.14
CA ASN A 7 19.90 -9.45 -29.87
C ASN A 7 20.82 -9.43 -31.10
N GLY A 8 20.67 -8.41 -31.95
CA GLY A 8 21.44 -8.32 -33.20
C GLY A 8 21.11 -9.41 -34.22
N LYS A 9 20.03 -10.17 -34.01
CA LYS A 9 19.54 -11.17 -34.96
C LYS A 9 18.32 -10.62 -35.69
N ASP A 10 18.41 -10.58 -37.01
CA ASP A 10 17.31 -10.16 -37.89
C ASP A 10 16.32 -11.30 -38.10
N PHE A 11 15.07 -11.03 -37.79
CA PHE A 11 13.94 -11.89 -38.08
C PHE A 11 13.10 -11.23 -39.16
N LEU A 12 13.19 -11.81 -40.37
CA LEU A 12 12.41 -11.39 -41.54
C LEU A 12 11.14 -12.22 -41.73
N ASP A 13 10.99 -13.27 -40.93
CA ASP A 13 9.92 -14.25 -41.02
C ASP A 13 9.37 -14.58 -39.63
N LYS A 14 8.03 -14.58 -39.54
CA LYS A 14 7.27 -14.76 -38.30
C LYS A 14 7.43 -16.17 -37.74
N GLU A 15 7.49 -17.19 -38.58
CA GLU A 15 7.65 -18.58 -38.13
C GLU A 15 9.03 -18.81 -37.52
N LYS A 16 10.09 -18.26 -38.14
CA LYS A 16 11.45 -18.30 -37.58
C LYS A 16 11.57 -17.57 -36.25
N PHE A 17 10.91 -16.43 -36.11
CA PHE A 17 10.81 -15.72 -34.84
C PHE A 17 10.12 -16.59 -33.79
N HIS A 18 8.96 -17.16 -34.10
CA HIS A 18 8.23 -18.04 -33.20
C HIS A 18 9.03 -19.23 -32.73
N ASP A 19 9.69 -19.94 -33.65
CA ASP A 19 10.47 -21.13 -33.32
C ASP A 19 11.63 -20.80 -32.37
N ILE A 20 12.37 -19.73 -32.65
CA ILE A 20 13.46 -19.28 -31.78
C ILE A 20 12.94 -18.80 -30.43
N MET A 21 11.83 -18.07 -30.39
CA MET A 21 11.21 -17.62 -29.14
C MET A 21 10.71 -18.81 -28.30
N LYS A 22 10.11 -19.82 -28.92
CA LYS A 22 9.66 -21.03 -28.20
C LYS A 22 10.83 -21.83 -27.64
N ASN A 23 11.88 -22.01 -28.44
CA ASN A 23 13.03 -22.83 -28.05
C ASN A 23 13.96 -22.12 -27.05
N SER A 24 14.16 -20.80 -27.21
CA SER A 24 15.04 -20.03 -26.31
C SER A 24 14.38 -19.73 -24.97
N PHE A 25 13.06 -19.56 -24.94
CA PHE A 25 12.31 -19.17 -23.73
C PHE A 25 11.46 -20.31 -23.16
N LYS A 26 11.50 -21.52 -23.74
CA LYS A 26 10.71 -22.70 -23.33
C LYS A 26 9.21 -22.42 -23.17
N LEU A 27 8.64 -21.64 -24.08
CA LEU A 27 7.23 -21.22 -24.00
C LEU A 27 6.27 -22.41 -24.20
N PRO A 28 5.31 -22.65 -23.29
CA PRO A 28 4.25 -23.63 -23.51
C PRO A 28 3.43 -23.36 -24.78
N GLY A 29 2.97 -24.42 -25.46
CA GLY A 29 2.34 -24.32 -26.78
C GLY A 29 1.09 -23.42 -26.86
N TYR A 30 0.39 -23.17 -25.74
CA TYR A 30 -0.79 -22.31 -25.71
C TYR A 30 -0.48 -20.80 -25.78
N TYR A 31 0.79 -20.39 -25.65
CA TYR A 31 1.22 -18.98 -25.79
C TYR A 31 1.47 -18.53 -27.23
N ALA A 32 1.21 -19.39 -28.24
CA ALA A 32 1.43 -19.07 -29.65
C ALA A 32 0.73 -17.76 -30.09
N ARG A 33 -0.49 -17.50 -29.60
CA ARG A 33 -1.23 -16.25 -29.89
C ARG A 33 -0.55 -14.99 -29.33
N ASN A 34 0.21 -15.10 -28.24
CA ASN A 34 0.94 -13.96 -27.67
C ASN A 34 2.19 -13.63 -28.49
N LEU A 35 2.80 -14.63 -29.13
CA LEU A 35 3.94 -14.43 -30.04
C LEU A 35 3.51 -13.80 -31.35
N ASP A 36 2.28 -14.08 -31.83
CA ASP A 36 1.72 -13.38 -32.98
C ASP A 36 1.57 -11.89 -32.70
N SER A 37 0.94 -11.53 -31.58
CA SER A 37 0.77 -10.14 -31.18
C SER A 37 2.08 -9.43 -30.90
N LEU A 38 3.07 -10.13 -30.32
CA LEU A 38 4.41 -9.57 -30.10
C LEU A 38 5.12 -9.32 -31.43
N TRP A 39 5.08 -10.26 -32.37
CA TRP A 39 5.62 -10.05 -33.70
C TRP A 39 4.98 -8.85 -34.37
N ASP A 40 3.64 -8.82 -34.44
CA ASP A 40 2.91 -7.75 -35.10
C ASP A 40 3.28 -6.39 -34.50
N LEU A 41 3.35 -6.30 -33.17
CA LEU A 41 3.79 -5.11 -32.42
C LEU A 41 5.21 -4.65 -32.77
N LEU A 42 6.18 -5.56 -32.76
CA LEU A 42 7.59 -5.25 -33.09
C LEU A 42 7.77 -4.90 -34.56
N SER A 43 6.89 -5.42 -35.40
CA SER A 43 6.95 -5.31 -36.85
C SER A 43 6.24 -4.05 -37.37
N GLU A 44 5.25 -3.53 -36.63
CA GLU A 44 4.44 -2.35 -37.00
C GLU A 44 4.81 -1.07 -36.25
N LYS A 45 5.36 -1.16 -35.03
CA LYS A 45 5.67 0.03 -34.21
C LYS A 45 7.16 0.33 -34.17
N ASN A 46 7.53 1.52 -34.67
CA ASN A 46 8.89 2.07 -34.61
C ASN A 46 9.30 2.56 -33.21
N SER A 47 8.38 2.57 -32.24
CA SER A 47 8.68 2.90 -30.85
C SER A 47 7.64 2.36 -29.88
N LEU A 48 8.08 1.98 -28.68
CA LEU A 48 7.21 1.45 -27.62
C LEU A 48 7.84 1.69 -26.25
N SER A 49 7.04 2.18 -25.30
CA SER A 49 7.43 2.25 -23.89
C SER A 49 6.71 1.16 -23.08
N ILE A 50 7.47 0.29 -22.43
CA ILE A 50 6.97 -0.81 -21.58
C ILE A 50 7.40 -0.53 -20.14
N LEU A 51 6.45 -0.58 -19.21
CA LEU A 51 6.73 -0.52 -17.78
C LEU A 51 6.47 -1.89 -17.16
N ILE A 52 7.51 -2.50 -16.61
CA ILE A 52 7.44 -3.82 -15.97
C ILE A 52 7.43 -3.63 -14.45
N MET A 53 6.32 -3.98 -13.82
CA MET A 53 6.15 -3.89 -12.37
C MET A 53 6.56 -5.19 -11.66
N ASN A 54 7.17 -5.06 -10.48
CA ASN A 54 7.68 -6.18 -9.67
C ASN A 54 8.62 -7.10 -10.46
N ALA A 55 9.56 -6.51 -11.21
CA ALA A 55 10.46 -7.22 -12.11
C ALA A 55 11.28 -8.33 -11.41
N ASP A 56 11.64 -8.13 -10.14
CA ASP A 56 12.26 -9.12 -9.25
C ASP A 56 11.41 -10.38 -9.08
N MET A 57 10.09 -10.21 -8.91
CA MET A 57 9.17 -11.33 -8.69
C MET A 57 8.97 -12.19 -9.93
N ILE A 58 9.22 -11.65 -11.13
CA ILE A 58 9.13 -12.41 -12.38
C ILE A 58 10.14 -13.56 -12.36
N GLN A 59 11.40 -13.29 -12.00
CA GLN A 59 12.42 -14.34 -11.90
C GLN A 59 12.17 -15.28 -10.72
N VAL A 60 11.73 -14.76 -9.58
CA VAL A 60 11.45 -15.57 -8.38
C VAL A 60 10.31 -16.55 -8.61
N ASN A 61 9.21 -16.08 -9.21
CA ASN A 61 8.00 -16.89 -9.37
C ASN A 61 8.06 -17.81 -10.59
N LEU A 62 8.76 -17.39 -11.65
CA LEU A 62 8.80 -18.11 -12.92
C LEU A 62 10.13 -18.84 -13.18
N GLY A 63 11.11 -18.71 -12.28
CA GLY A 63 12.41 -19.37 -12.40
C GLY A 63 13.12 -19.07 -13.72
N GLU A 64 13.62 -20.11 -14.40
CA GLU A 64 14.32 -19.99 -15.69
C GLU A 64 13.47 -19.34 -16.80
N TYR A 65 12.15 -19.52 -16.74
CA TYR A 65 11.24 -18.85 -17.67
C TYR A 65 11.25 -17.33 -17.43
N GLY A 66 11.18 -16.91 -16.16
CA GLY A 66 11.23 -15.51 -15.78
C GLY A 66 12.55 -14.84 -16.19
N LYS A 67 13.69 -15.52 -16.01
CA LYS A 67 14.99 -15.04 -16.48
C LYS A 67 15.01 -14.80 -17.99
N SER A 68 14.42 -15.73 -18.74
CA SER A 68 14.32 -15.62 -20.18
C SER A 68 13.45 -14.39 -20.52
N VAL A 69 12.23 -14.29 -19.98
CA VAL A 69 11.34 -13.13 -20.20
C VAL A 69 12.03 -11.79 -19.90
N MET A 70 12.77 -11.68 -18.81
CA MET A 70 13.52 -10.46 -18.47
C MET A 70 14.58 -10.13 -19.53
N LYS A 71 15.33 -11.14 -19.99
CA LYS A 71 16.32 -10.96 -21.06
C LYS A 71 15.69 -10.43 -22.34
N LEU A 72 14.53 -10.97 -22.76
CA LEU A 72 13.82 -10.45 -23.94
C LEU A 72 13.55 -8.95 -23.83
N PHE A 73 13.11 -8.50 -22.66
CA PHE A 73 12.81 -7.09 -22.44
C PHE A 73 14.07 -6.22 -22.39
N ASP A 74 15.18 -6.74 -21.84
CA ASP A 74 16.48 -6.07 -21.90
C ASP A 74 16.95 -5.88 -23.35
N ASP A 75 16.80 -6.94 -24.16
CA ASP A 75 17.19 -6.94 -25.57
C ASP A 75 16.32 -5.96 -26.37
N LEU A 76 15.03 -5.87 -26.05
CA LEU A 76 14.12 -4.88 -26.62
C LEU A 76 14.53 -3.46 -26.27
N ASN A 77 14.99 -3.21 -25.05
CA ASN A 77 15.43 -1.88 -24.61
C ASN A 77 16.71 -1.40 -25.31
N GLN A 78 17.44 -2.29 -26.00
CA GLN A 78 18.59 -1.92 -26.83
C GLN A 78 18.21 -1.46 -28.25
N LEU A 79 16.95 -1.65 -28.66
CA LEU A 79 16.49 -1.25 -29.97
C LEU A 79 16.08 0.23 -30.00
N GLU A 80 16.44 0.92 -31.07
CA GLU A 80 16.05 2.32 -31.26
C GLU A 80 14.52 2.46 -31.26
N GLY A 81 14.02 3.41 -30.47
CA GLY A 81 12.59 3.67 -30.29
C GLY A 81 11.91 2.83 -29.20
N PHE A 82 12.55 1.79 -28.68
CA PHE A 82 12.00 0.98 -27.59
C PHE A 82 12.57 1.44 -26.25
N LYS A 83 11.69 1.56 -25.25
CA LYS A 83 12.06 1.92 -23.88
C LYS A 83 11.40 0.94 -22.92
N VAL A 84 12.19 0.23 -22.14
CA VAL A 84 11.69 -0.63 -21.07
C VAL A 84 12.16 -0.07 -19.74
N ASP A 85 11.21 0.28 -18.88
CA ASP A 85 11.46 0.70 -17.51
C ASP A 85 11.04 -0.43 -16.55
N TYR A 86 11.85 -0.69 -15.53
CA TYR A 86 11.61 -1.74 -14.54
C TYR A 86 11.33 -1.13 -13.17
N ILE A 87 10.26 -1.59 -12.51
CA ILE A 87 9.96 -1.30 -11.11
C ILE A 87 10.16 -2.58 -10.32
N PHE A 88 11.01 -2.52 -9.29
CA PHE A 88 11.30 -3.63 -8.41
C PHE A 88 10.52 -3.49 -7.08
N SER A 89 10.07 -4.61 -6.52
CA SER A 89 9.24 -4.63 -5.30
C SER A 89 10.04 -4.45 -4.00
N GLY A 90 11.37 -4.45 -4.07
CA GLY A 90 12.26 -4.26 -2.92
C GLY A 90 12.51 -5.51 -2.06
N CYS A 91 11.95 -6.68 -2.43
CA CYS A 91 12.21 -7.97 -1.79
C CYS A 91 13.51 -8.59 -2.31
N PHE A 92 14.65 -8.22 -1.75
CA PHE A 92 15.94 -8.84 -2.09
C PHE A 92 16.15 -10.14 -1.31
N LYS A 93 16.33 -11.25 -2.02
CA LYS A 93 17.16 -12.37 -1.55
C LYS A 93 18.57 -12.12 -2.06
N ASP A 94 19.57 -12.31 -1.20
CA ASP A 94 20.99 -11.95 -1.42
C ASP A 94 21.69 -12.61 -2.63
N ASP A 95 20.98 -13.41 -3.43
CA ASP A 95 21.56 -14.25 -4.50
C ASP A 95 21.54 -13.61 -5.91
N LEU A 96 21.05 -12.37 -6.07
CA LEU A 96 20.92 -11.73 -7.39
C LEU A 96 22.02 -10.68 -7.63
N ASN A 97 23.05 -11.08 -8.39
CA ASN A 97 24.15 -10.22 -8.87
C ASN A 97 23.66 -9.18 -9.89
N PHE A 98 23.09 -8.07 -9.43
CA PHE A 98 22.92 -6.86 -10.24
C PHE A 98 23.86 -5.75 -9.79
N SER A 99 24.45 -5.05 -10.76
CA SER A 99 25.43 -3.99 -10.51
C SER A 99 24.76 -2.84 -9.74
N LYS A 100 25.39 -2.38 -8.64
CA LYS A 100 24.89 -1.33 -7.72
C LYS A 100 24.64 0.05 -8.36
N LYS A 101 24.74 0.21 -9.69
CA LYS A 101 24.63 1.49 -10.38
C LYS A 101 23.21 1.87 -10.84
N ASP A 102 22.25 0.95 -10.82
CA ASP A 102 20.90 1.20 -11.37
C ASP A 102 19.79 1.31 -10.31
N VAL A 103 20.14 1.59 -9.05
CA VAL A 103 19.16 1.83 -7.98
C VAL A 103 18.61 3.25 -8.10
N ILE A 104 17.53 3.41 -8.87
CA ILE A 104 16.61 4.53 -8.64
C ILE A 104 15.76 4.14 -7.42
N LYS A 105 16.09 4.70 -6.25
CA LYS A 105 15.21 4.65 -5.08
C LYS A 105 13.84 5.23 -5.47
N SER A 106 12.80 4.41 -5.56
CA SER A 106 11.45 4.94 -5.68
C SER A 106 11.10 5.62 -4.37
N LYS A 107 10.81 6.92 -4.42
CA LYS A 107 10.13 7.59 -3.32
C LYS A 107 8.76 6.93 -3.19
N GLY A 108 8.46 6.34 -2.04
CA GLY A 108 7.28 5.49 -1.83
C GLY A 108 5.98 6.04 -2.44
N ASN A 109 5.22 5.18 -3.12
CA ASN A 109 4.01 5.55 -3.85
C ASN A 109 2.78 5.76 -2.92
N TYR A 110 2.89 6.67 -1.95
CA TYR A 110 1.72 7.18 -1.23
C TYR A 110 1.13 8.38 -1.97
N THR A 111 -0.13 8.71 -1.69
CA THR A 111 -0.81 9.87 -2.28
C THR A 111 -1.23 10.83 -1.19
N ILE A 112 -0.76 12.07 -1.27
CA ILE A 112 -1.31 13.21 -0.54
C ILE A 112 -1.98 14.11 -1.56
N LYS A 113 -3.30 14.31 -1.45
CA LYS A 113 -4.09 15.05 -2.43
C LYS A 113 -4.92 16.14 -1.78
N ASN A 114 -4.81 17.35 -2.30
CA ASN A 114 -5.71 18.44 -1.94
C ASN A 114 -7.10 18.18 -2.54
N LEU A 115 -8.14 18.57 -1.82
CA LEU A 115 -9.50 18.60 -2.35
C LEU A 115 -10.00 20.04 -2.29
N GLU A 116 -10.17 20.65 -3.47
CA GLU A 116 -10.47 22.07 -3.60
C GLU A 116 -9.48 22.96 -2.82
N LYS A 117 -9.95 23.66 -1.77
CA LYS A 117 -9.14 24.51 -0.89
C LYS A 117 -8.59 23.75 0.33
N LEU A 118 -9.05 22.54 0.58
CA LEU A 118 -8.67 21.72 1.73
C LEU A 118 -7.35 21.00 1.44
N LYS A 119 -6.38 21.19 2.33
CA LYS A 119 -5.03 20.62 2.22
C LYS A 119 -4.73 19.77 3.44
N PRO A 120 -4.20 18.55 3.27
CA PRO A 120 -3.69 17.78 4.40
C PRO A 120 -2.58 18.55 5.12
N ASN A 121 -2.62 18.55 6.45
CA ASN A 121 -1.61 19.11 7.34
C ASN A 121 -1.01 17.98 8.17
N ILE A 122 0.21 17.59 7.83
CA ILE A 122 0.88 16.41 8.35
C ILE A 122 2.20 16.85 8.96
N ASP A 123 2.44 16.48 10.22
CA ASP A 123 3.71 16.78 10.89
C ASP A 123 4.89 16.05 10.20
N ASP A 124 6.04 16.72 10.09
CA ASP A 124 7.23 16.20 9.40
C ASP A 124 7.76 14.88 9.99
N SER A 125 7.46 14.58 11.25
CA SER A 125 7.85 13.32 11.89
C SER A 125 7.03 12.12 11.43
N VAL A 126 5.84 12.32 10.87
CA VAL A 126 4.92 11.24 10.48
C VAL A 126 5.55 10.29 9.47
N PHE A 127 5.35 8.99 9.69
CA PHE A 127 5.65 7.97 8.70
C PHE A 127 4.43 7.70 7.83
N ILE A 128 4.61 7.70 6.50
CA ILE A 128 3.57 7.36 5.54
C ILE A 128 4.10 6.23 4.67
N ALA A 129 3.49 5.06 4.82
CA ALA A 129 3.85 3.86 4.08
C ALA A 129 3.33 3.89 2.64
N GLU A 130 3.90 3.04 1.79
CA GLU A 130 3.49 2.90 0.40
C GLU A 130 2.01 2.52 0.27
N GLY A 131 1.34 3.04 -0.76
CA GLY A 131 -0.07 2.76 -1.00
C GLY A 131 -1.04 3.58 -0.16
N ALA A 132 -0.58 4.24 0.92
CA ALA A 132 -1.44 5.10 1.72
C ALA A 132 -2.04 6.25 0.88
N ARG A 133 -3.27 6.65 1.19
CA ARG A 133 -4.03 7.73 0.52
C ARG A 133 -4.54 8.71 1.56
N ILE A 134 -4.11 9.96 1.49
CA ILE A 134 -4.49 11.04 2.41
C ILE A 134 -5.06 12.20 1.59
N ILE A 135 -6.37 12.46 1.72
CA ILE A 135 -7.11 13.32 0.79
C ILE A 135 -7.95 14.34 1.56
N GLY A 136 -7.84 15.62 1.21
CA GLY A 136 -8.71 16.69 1.72
C GLY A 136 -8.32 17.21 3.11
N ASN A 137 -9.30 17.48 3.97
CA ASN A 137 -9.09 18.12 5.28
C ASN A 137 -8.63 17.10 6.35
N VAL A 138 -7.38 16.65 6.23
CA VAL A 138 -6.76 15.69 7.15
C VAL A 138 -5.65 16.37 7.96
N GLU A 139 -5.70 16.26 9.28
CA GLU A 139 -4.62 16.65 10.18
C GLU A 139 -4.00 15.40 10.81
N VAL A 140 -2.66 15.30 10.79
CA VAL A 140 -1.94 14.19 11.44
C VAL A 140 -0.85 14.73 12.36
N GLY A 141 -0.98 14.40 13.65
CA GLY A 141 -0.07 14.85 14.70
C GLY A 141 1.30 14.18 14.68
N LYS A 142 2.22 14.78 15.45
CA LYS A 142 3.61 14.34 15.62
C LYS A 142 3.73 12.86 16.02
N ASP A 143 4.76 12.20 15.49
CA ASP A 143 5.17 10.81 15.76
C ASP A 143 4.09 9.76 15.44
N SER A 144 3.01 10.17 14.76
CA SER A 144 1.99 9.26 14.23
C SER A 144 2.45 8.55 12.96
N SER A 145 1.73 7.49 12.57
CA SER A 145 2.08 6.68 11.40
C SER A 145 0.86 6.22 10.63
N ILE A 146 0.95 6.28 9.29
CA ILE A 146 -0.07 5.81 8.35
C ILE A 146 0.54 4.65 7.55
N TRP A 147 -0.01 3.46 7.74
CA TRP A 147 0.57 2.21 7.23
C TRP A 147 0.00 1.81 5.88
N TYR A 148 0.47 0.68 5.35
CA TYR A 148 0.33 0.34 3.93
C TYR A 148 -1.13 0.32 3.49
N ASN A 149 -1.41 0.97 2.36
CA ASN A 149 -2.75 1.05 1.76
C ASN A 149 -3.86 1.64 2.66
N ALA A 150 -3.53 2.27 3.80
CA ALA A 150 -4.52 2.97 4.60
C ALA A 150 -5.10 4.17 3.83
N THR A 151 -6.41 4.39 3.93
CA THR A 151 -7.11 5.48 3.23
C THR A 151 -7.78 6.41 4.22
N LEU A 152 -7.34 7.67 4.22
CA LEU A 152 -7.92 8.78 4.97
C LEU A 152 -8.49 9.77 3.95
N ARG A 153 -9.81 9.85 3.85
CA ARG A 153 -10.48 10.76 2.91
C ARG A 153 -11.41 11.68 3.69
N ALA A 154 -11.07 12.97 3.71
CA ALA A 154 -11.84 14.02 4.35
C ALA A 154 -12.41 14.97 3.29
N ASP A 155 -13.50 14.56 2.67
CA ASP A 155 -14.17 15.28 1.59
C ASP A 155 -15.26 16.27 2.05
N TYR A 156 -15.87 16.04 3.21
CA TYR A 156 -16.93 16.91 3.75
C TYR A 156 -16.50 17.68 5.00
N GLY A 157 -16.21 16.97 6.09
CA GLY A 157 -15.70 17.50 7.35
C GLY A 157 -14.18 17.28 7.51
N LYS A 158 -13.73 17.12 8.76
CA LYS A 158 -12.33 16.97 9.13
C LYS A 158 -12.01 15.55 9.61
N ILE A 159 -10.86 15.03 9.20
CA ILE A 159 -10.18 13.93 9.90
C ILE A 159 -9.05 14.52 10.73
N LYS A 160 -9.05 14.26 12.03
CA LYS A 160 -7.94 14.61 12.93
C LYS A 160 -7.36 13.35 13.54
N ILE A 161 -6.06 13.15 13.36
CA ILE A 161 -5.28 12.12 14.05
C ILE A 161 -4.34 12.81 15.04
N GLY A 162 -4.39 12.41 16.30
CA GLY A 162 -3.52 12.91 17.37
C GLY A 162 -2.06 12.53 17.19
N LYS A 163 -1.28 12.71 18.27
CA LYS A 163 0.14 12.35 18.35
C LYS A 163 0.31 10.87 18.67
N ASN A 164 1.41 10.28 18.24
CA ASN A 164 1.79 8.89 18.57
C ASN A 164 0.74 7.84 18.16
N SER A 165 -0.18 8.18 17.26
CA SER A 165 -1.28 7.33 16.85
C SER A 165 -0.91 6.60 15.56
N ASN A 166 -1.35 5.36 15.41
CA ASN A 166 -1.01 4.52 14.26
C ASN A 166 -2.28 4.07 13.54
N ILE A 167 -2.34 4.34 12.24
CA ILE A 167 -3.41 3.90 11.35
C ILE A 167 -2.86 2.74 10.52
N GLN A 168 -3.17 1.52 10.95
CA GLN A 168 -2.55 0.32 10.41
C GLN A 168 -3.04 -0.05 9.01
N ASP A 169 -2.44 -1.10 8.46
CA ASP A 169 -2.58 -1.52 7.07
C ASP A 169 -4.04 -1.68 6.64
N ASN A 170 -4.37 -1.17 5.46
CA ASN A 170 -5.70 -1.23 4.86
C ASN A 170 -6.84 -0.60 5.69
N ALA A 171 -6.54 0.13 6.78
CA ALA A 171 -7.57 0.83 7.53
C ALA A 171 -8.22 1.95 6.68
N VAL A 172 -9.52 2.17 6.87
CA VAL A 172 -10.30 3.19 6.16
C VAL A 172 -10.87 4.18 7.15
N ILE A 173 -10.56 5.45 6.95
CA ILE A 173 -11.07 6.56 7.75
C ILE A 173 -11.83 7.50 6.83
N HIS A 174 -13.12 7.65 7.10
CA HIS A 174 -14.03 8.53 6.37
C HIS A 174 -15.03 9.18 7.34
N LEU A 175 -16.00 9.92 6.83
CA LEU A 175 -16.99 10.66 7.60
C LEU A 175 -18.19 11.00 6.73
N SER A 176 -19.31 11.27 7.40
CA SER A 176 -20.54 11.78 6.77
C SER A 176 -20.45 13.30 6.58
N HIS A 177 -21.44 13.91 5.93
CA HIS A 177 -21.43 15.36 5.65
C HIS A 177 -21.44 16.21 6.92
N ASP A 178 -22.13 15.75 7.96
CA ASP A 178 -22.36 16.51 9.20
C ASP A 178 -21.53 15.98 10.38
N SER A 179 -20.45 15.25 10.10
CA SER A 179 -19.59 14.67 11.15
C SER A 179 -18.11 14.89 10.87
N ASP A 180 -17.32 14.91 11.95
CA ASP A 180 -15.87 14.82 11.90
C ASP A 180 -15.44 13.43 12.37
N THR A 181 -14.26 12.99 11.93
CA THR A 181 -13.59 11.84 12.54
C THR A 181 -12.39 12.33 13.34
N ILE A 182 -12.47 12.18 14.66
CA ILE A 182 -11.46 12.65 15.61
C ILE A 182 -10.85 11.45 16.30
N ILE A 183 -9.54 11.26 16.13
CA ILE A 183 -8.75 10.21 16.76
C ILE A 183 -7.71 10.89 17.65
N GLY A 184 -7.73 10.55 18.94
CA GLY A 184 -6.88 11.12 19.98
C GLY A 184 -5.40 10.73 19.86
N ASP A 185 -4.68 11.01 20.94
CA ASP A 185 -3.26 10.68 21.10
C ASP A 185 -3.10 9.22 21.56
N ASN A 186 -1.99 8.58 21.17
CA ASN A 186 -1.66 7.18 21.49
C ASN A 186 -2.76 6.18 21.09
N VAL A 187 -3.48 6.44 20.00
CA VAL A 187 -4.52 5.55 19.50
C VAL A 187 -3.95 4.58 18.49
N THR A 188 -4.25 3.30 18.67
CA THR A 188 -3.99 2.25 17.68
C THR A 188 -5.26 1.97 16.91
N VAL A 189 -5.24 2.21 15.59
CA VAL A 189 -6.30 1.78 14.67
C VAL A 189 -5.84 0.53 13.94
N GLY A 190 -6.39 -0.61 14.36
CA GLY A 190 -5.99 -1.93 13.89
C GLY A 190 -6.15 -2.16 12.39
N HIS A 191 -5.40 -3.13 11.86
CA HIS A 191 -5.42 -3.49 10.43
C HIS A 191 -6.85 -3.66 9.91
N SER A 192 -7.14 -3.09 8.74
CA SER A 192 -8.45 -3.17 8.07
C SER A 192 -9.65 -2.66 8.90
N ALA A 193 -9.41 -1.90 9.97
CA ALA A 193 -10.49 -1.25 10.71
C ALA A 193 -11.12 -0.12 9.88
N ILE A 194 -12.41 0.12 10.10
CA ILE A 194 -13.19 1.18 9.45
C ILE A 194 -13.65 2.15 10.53
N ILE A 195 -13.27 3.41 10.42
CA ILE A 195 -13.73 4.48 11.31
C ILE A 195 -14.47 5.51 10.45
N HIS A 196 -15.72 5.75 10.79
CA HIS A 196 -16.60 6.61 10.02
C HIS A 196 -17.31 7.63 10.91
N GLY A 197 -16.89 8.90 10.88
CA GLY A 197 -17.53 10.01 11.59
C GLY A 197 -17.57 9.87 13.11
N ALA A 198 -16.54 9.29 13.72
CA ALA A 198 -16.50 8.96 15.15
C ALA A 198 -15.44 9.75 15.93
N LYS A 199 -15.67 9.94 17.23
CA LYS A 199 -14.69 10.47 18.18
C LYS A 199 -14.10 9.33 19.01
N ILE A 200 -12.81 9.08 18.82
CA ILE A 200 -12.00 8.14 19.59
C ILE A 200 -11.05 8.96 20.44
N GLU A 201 -11.17 8.85 21.77
CA GLU A 201 -10.33 9.58 22.71
C GLU A 201 -8.93 8.95 22.82
N ASN A 202 -8.12 9.46 23.76
CA ASN A 202 -6.72 9.08 23.89
C ASN A 202 -6.54 7.65 24.42
N ASP A 203 -5.39 7.06 24.15
CA ASP A 203 -5.02 5.74 24.68
C ASP A 203 -6.10 4.68 24.36
N VAL A 204 -6.60 4.63 23.12
CA VAL A 204 -7.58 3.64 22.67
C VAL A 204 -6.94 2.64 21.71
N LEU A 205 -7.26 1.36 21.86
CA LEU A 205 -6.93 0.33 20.87
C LEU A 205 -8.20 -0.10 20.14
N VAL A 206 -8.26 0.19 18.85
CA VAL A 206 -9.28 -0.31 17.93
C VAL A 206 -8.77 -1.60 17.31
N GLY A 207 -9.42 -2.72 17.61
CA GLY A 207 -9.04 -4.03 17.11
C GLY A 207 -9.10 -4.11 15.58
N MET A 208 -8.28 -4.99 15.00
CA MET A 208 -8.29 -5.24 13.55
C MET A 208 -9.68 -5.60 13.04
N GLY A 209 -10.05 -5.09 11.87
CA GLY A 209 -11.34 -5.33 11.23
C GLY A 209 -12.56 -4.77 12.00
N ALA A 210 -12.37 -4.01 13.09
CA ALA A 210 -13.47 -3.37 13.77
C ALA A 210 -14.07 -2.24 12.91
N ILE A 211 -15.38 -2.02 13.06
CA ILE A 211 -16.14 -1.00 12.34
C ILE A 211 -16.76 -0.07 13.37
N VAL A 212 -16.44 1.22 13.31
CA VAL A 212 -16.97 2.27 14.18
C VAL A 212 -17.74 3.27 13.33
N LEU A 213 -19.05 3.36 13.54
CA LEU A 213 -19.95 4.19 12.74
C LEU A 213 -20.13 5.62 13.30
N ASP A 214 -20.88 6.44 12.57
CA ASP A 214 -21.02 7.87 12.84
C ASP A 214 -21.49 8.20 14.26
N ASN A 215 -21.00 9.33 14.75
CA ASN A 215 -21.34 9.96 16.03
C ASN A 215 -21.08 9.07 17.25
N CYS A 216 -20.22 8.07 17.12
CA CYS A 216 -19.78 7.29 18.27
C CYS A 216 -18.73 8.05 19.07
N VAL A 217 -18.77 7.89 20.39
CA VAL A 217 -17.73 8.38 21.31
C VAL A 217 -17.14 7.19 22.06
N ILE A 218 -15.83 6.98 21.89
CA ILE A 218 -15.09 5.94 22.58
C ILE A 218 -14.21 6.63 23.62
N GLY A 219 -14.54 6.46 24.90
CA GLY A 219 -13.80 7.04 26.01
C GLY A 219 -12.36 6.55 26.09
N GLU A 220 -11.49 7.39 26.67
CA GLU A 220 -10.07 7.11 26.80
C GLU A 220 -9.75 5.76 27.49
N ASN A 221 -8.56 5.22 27.25
CA ASN A 221 -8.11 3.95 27.84
C ASN A 221 -9.03 2.76 27.50
N SER A 222 -9.66 2.73 26.34
CA SER A 222 -10.61 1.67 25.96
C SER A 222 -10.04 0.71 24.90
N ILE A 223 -10.58 -0.51 24.85
CA ILE A 223 -10.29 -1.50 23.82
C ILE A 223 -11.59 -1.84 23.07
N ILE A 224 -11.57 -1.64 21.75
CA ILE A 224 -12.56 -2.22 20.84
C ILE A 224 -12.00 -3.55 20.34
N GLY A 225 -12.71 -4.64 20.55
CA GLY A 225 -12.29 -5.97 20.12
C GLY A 225 -12.19 -6.10 18.60
N ALA A 226 -11.36 -7.04 18.13
CA ALA A 226 -11.25 -7.36 16.72
C ALA A 226 -12.62 -7.74 16.12
N GLY A 227 -12.91 -7.22 14.92
CA GLY A 227 -14.18 -7.47 14.22
C GLY A 227 -15.44 -6.91 14.90
N ALA A 228 -15.30 -6.08 15.95
CA ALA A 228 -16.47 -5.50 16.60
C ALA A 228 -17.18 -4.47 15.69
N LEU A 229 -18.50 -4.39 15.78
CA LEU A 229 -19.32 -3.39 15.07
C LEU A 229 -19.95 -2.43 16.07
N VAL A 230 -19.37 -1.24 16.21
CA VAL A 230 -19.95 -0.16 17.00
C VAL A 230 -20.96 0.60 16.13
N THR A 231 -22.25 0.45 16.47
CA THR A 231 -23.35 1.09 15.75
C THR A 231 -23.44 2.59 16.05
N LYS A 232 -24.08 3.37 15.16
CA LYS A 232 -24.14 4.84 15.23
C LYS A 232 -24.65 5.37 16.58
N ASN A 233 -24.17 6.55 16.96
CA ASN A 233 -24.57 7.30 18.16
C ASN A 233 -24.32 6.56 19.49
N LYS A 234 -23.34 5.64 19.51
CA LYS A 234 -22.98 4.93 20.74
C LYS A 234 -21.89 5.67 21.49
N GLU A 235 -22.08 5.84 22.78
CA GLU A 235 -21.08 6.37 23.70
C GLU A 235 -20.66 5.27 24.67
N PHE A 236 -19.35 5.07 24.79
CA PHE A 236 -18.75 4.17 25.75
C PHE A 236 -17.86 4.96 26.70
N PRO A 237 -17.98 4.75 28.02
CA PRO A 237 -17.17 5.46 29.00
C PRO A 237 -15.69 5.08 28.88
N PRO A 238 -14.78 5.84 29.50
CA PRO A 238 -13.38 5.45 29.61
C PRO A 238 -13.19 4.04 30.18
N LYS A 239 -12.03 3.44 29.91
CA LYS A 239 -11.65 2.10 30.39
C LYS A 239 -12.57 0.98 29.93
N SER A 240 -13.26 1.11 28.80
CA SER A 240 -14.22 0.11 28.34
C SER A 240 -13.58 -1.02 27.54
N LEU A 241 -13.94 -2.27 27.85
CA LEU A 241 -13.83 -3.39 26.91
C LEU A 241 -15.11 -3.49 26.07
N ILE A 242 -14.99 -3.23 24.77
CA ILE A 242 -16.10 -3.12 23.81
C ILE A 242 -15.97 -4.22 22.77
N ILE A 243 -16.86 -5.22 22.76
CA ILE A 243 -16.77 -6.35 21.81
C ILE A 243 -18.13 -6.73 21.23
N GLY A 244 -18.11 -7.45 20.10
CA GLY A 244 -19.28 -8.04 19.46
C GLY A 244 -19.82 -7.25 18.27
N SER A 245 -20.86 -7.79 17.64
CA SER A 245 -21.57 -7.15 16.52
C SER A 245 -23.08 -7.39 16.69
N PRO A 246 -23.86 -6.38 17.15
CA PRO A 246 -23.41 -5.06 17.57
C PRO A 246 -22.59 -5.10 18.87
N ALA A 247 -21.62 -4.19 18.97
CA ALA A 247 -20.69 -4.13 20.08
C ALA A 247 -21.35 -3.64 21.37
N LYS A 248 -20.91 -4.19 22.50
CA LYS A 248 -21.40 -3.84 23.84
C LYS A 248 -20.24 -3.63 24.81
N PHE A 249 -20.50 -2.83 25.84
CA PHE A 249 -19.66 -2.75 27.02
C PHE A 249 -19.74 -4.10 27.74
N VAL A 250 -18.59 -4.73 27.97
CA VAL A 250 -18.52 -6.01 28.70
C VAL A 250 -18.08 -5.79 30.14
N ARG A 251 -17.01 -5.02 30.32
CA ARG A 251 -16.42 -4.69 31.62
C ARG A 251 -15.45 -3.53 31.47
N GLU A 252 -14.98 -3.03 32.61
CA GLU A 252 -13.81 -2.17 32.63
C GLU A 252 -12.51 -2.97 32.36
N LEU A 253 -11.52 -2.29 31.79
CA LEU A 253 -10.18 -2.81 31.59
C LEU A 253 -9.40 -2.88 32.90
N SER A 254 -8.50 -3.86 32.99
CA SER A 254 -7.49 -3.88 34.05
C SER A 254 -6.38 -2.85 33.79
N ASP A 255 -5.60 -2.54 34.83
CA ASP A 255 -4.44 -1.64 34.70
C ASP A 255 -3.40 -2.18 33.72
N ASP A 256 -3.22 -3.50 33.66
CA ASP A 256 -2.32 -4.16 32.69
C ASP A 256 -2.81 -3.99 31.25
N GLU A 257 -4.12 -4.11 31.01
CA GLU A 257 -4.71 -3.87 29.69
C GLU A 257 -4.53 -2.40 29.28
N ILE A 258 -4.76 -1.46 30.19
CA ILE A 258 -4.55 -0.03 29.95
C ILE A 258 -3.06 0.27 29.65
N TYR A 259 -2.14 -0.35 30.40
CA TYR A 259 -0.71 -0.23 30.14
C TYR A 259 -0.32 -0.77 28.76
N SER A 260 -0.91 -1.91 28.36
CA SER A 260 -0.64 -2.53 27.06
C SER A 260 -1.00 -1.64 25.87
N ILE A 261 -2.05 -0.82 25.97
CA ILE A 261 -2.44 0.13 24.92
C ILE A 261 -1.31 1.14 24.65
N ARG A 262 -0.75 1.70 25.72
CA ARG A 262 0.36 2.68 25.62
C ARG A 262 1.63 2.04 25.08
N GLN A 263 1.95 0.83 25.53
CA GLN A 263 3.12 0.10 25.01
C GLN A 263 2.97 -0.16 23.50
N ASN A 264 1.78 -0.56 23.06
CA ASN A 264 1.51 -0.79 21.65
C ASN A 264 1.71 0.49 20.81
N ALA A 265 1.23 1.64 21.28
CA ALA A 265 1.48 2.93 20.61
C ALA A 265 2.98 3.25 20.52
N LEU A 266 3.73 3.07 21.61
CA LEU A 266 5.18 3.31 21.66
C LEU A 266 5.96 2.39 20.72
N GLU A 267 5.59 1.11 20.64
CA GLU A 267 6.18 0.16 19.69
C GLU A 267 5.98 0.62 18.24
N TYR A 268 4.79 1.12 17.91
CA TYR A 268 4.49 1.63 16.57
C TYR A 268 5.28 2.90 16.23
N ILE A 269 5.57 3.79 17.20
CA ILE A 269 6.51 4.90 16.99
C ILE A 269 7.91 4.39 16.63
N GLN A 270 8.40 3.38 17.35
CA GLN A 270 9.71 2.80 17.07
C GLN A 270 9.75 2.15 15.69
N ASN A 271 8.69 1.43 15.32
CA ASN A 271 8.57 0.82 14.01
C ASN A 271 8.52 1.88 12.90
N ALA A 272 7.69 2.93 13.06
CA ALA A 272 7.63 4.05 12.13
C ALA A 272 9.02 4.69 11.89
N LYS A 273 9.80 4.89 12.96
CA LYS A 273 11.18 5.41 12.86
C LYS A 273 12.11 4.45 12.10
N LYS A 274 12.02 3.13 12.37
CA LYS A 274 12.81 2.11 11.66
C LYS A 274 12.50 2.12 10.16
N TYR A 275 11.22 2.12 9.78
CA TYR A 275 10.80 2.11 8.38
C TYR A 275 11.15 3.42 7.66
N LYS A 276 10.96 4.57 8.32
CA LYS A 276 11.29 5.88 7.75
C LYS A 276 12.79 6.05 7.47
N ASN A 277 13.66 5.44 8.27
CA ASN A 277 15.11 5.47 8.05
C ASN A 277 15.60 4.53 6.94
N ASN A 278 14.80 3.54 6.56
CA ASN A 278 15.16 2.49 5.60
C ASN A 278 14.60 2.72 4.18
N LEU A 279 13.88 3.82 3.94
CA LEU A 279 13.40 4.28 2.63
C LEU A 279 14.34 5.40 2.12
#